data_AF-A0A3L6FRS6-F1
#
_entry.id   AF-A0A3L6FRS6-F1
#
_cell.length_a   1.000
_cell.length_b   1.000
_cell.length_c   1.000
_cell.angle_alpha   90.00
_cell.angle_beta   90.00
_cell.angle_gamma   90.00
#
_symmetry.space_group_name_H-M   'P 1'
#
loop_
_entity.id
_entity.type
_entity.pdbx_description
1 polymer ?
#
loop_
_entity_poly.entity_id
_entity_poly.type
_entity_poly.pdbx_seq_one_letter_code
_entity_poly.pdbx_strand_id
1 'polypeptide(L)'
;MADPESGMVDKAAYVLHSLVSSGEGRAAAIEEGGIPVLVEMVEVSTSRHKEIATLSLLQICEDNAVYRTMVAREGAIPPLVALSQSSSARPKLKTKAESLIEMLRQPRSPSLRTWPAAVVATRAHQD
;
A
#
# COMPACT_ATOMS: atom_id res chain seq x y z
N MET A 1 -4.83 -19.44 -23.83
CA MET A 1 -6.11 -18.71 -23.70
C MET A 1 -5.89 -17.71 -22.57
N ALA A 2 -5.94 -16.40 -22.84
CA ALA A 2 -5.75 -15.40 -21.79
C ALA A 2 -6.97 -15.48 -20.86
N ASP A 3 -6.73 -15.69 -19.57
CA ASP A 3 -7.78 -15.65 -18.56
C ASP A 3 -8.38 -14.23 -18.55
N PRO A 4 -9.68 -14.04 -18.86
CA PRO A 4 -10.31 -12.73 -18.85
C PRO A 4 -10.20 -12.03 -17.49
N GLU A 5 -10.04 -12.78 -16.40
CA GLU A 5 -9.84 -12.22 -15.05
C GLU A 5 -8.51 -11.47 -14.95
N SER A 6 -7.45 -11.99 -15.56
CA SER A 6 -6.12 -11.34 -15.54
C SER A 6 -6.16 -9.94 -16.16
N GLY A 7 -6.96 -9.72 -17.20
CA GLY A 7 -7.11 -8.40 -17.82
C GLY A 7 -7.91 -7.41 -16.96
N MET A 8 -8.77 -7.92 -16.07
CA MET A 8 -9.55 -7.10 -15.14
C MET A 8 -8.71 -6.66 -13.95
N VAL A 9 -7.88 -7.56 -13.40
CA VAL A 9 -6.97 -7.25 -12.28
C VAL A 9 -5.97 -6.15 -12.67
N ASP A 10 -5.36 -6.24 -13.86
CA ASP A 10 -4.45 -5.23 -14.38
C ASP A 10 -5.09 -3.82 -14.44
N LYS A 11 -6.35 -3.75 -14.86
CA LYS A 11 -7.10 -2.49 -14.96
C LYS A 11 -7.49 -1.97 -13.58
N ALA A 12 -7.97 -2.85 -12.70
CA ALA A 12 -8.35 -2.48 -11.34
C ALA A 12 -7.14 -1.92 -10.56
N ALA A 13 -5.98 -2.57 -10.65
CA ALA A 13 -4.73 -2.09 -10.06
C ALA A 13 -4.37 -0.69 -10.57
N TYR A 14 -4.52 -0.45 -11.88
CA TYR A 14 -4.22 0.85 -12.47
C TYR A 14 -5.21 1.94 -12.05
N VAL A 15 -6.50 1.62 -11.94
CA VAL A 15 -7.53 2.54 -11.43
C VAL A 15 -7.24 2.90 -9.98
N LEU A 16 -6.93 1.91 -9.13
CA LEU A 16 -6.57 2.15 -7.74
C LEU A 16 -5.36 3.08 -7.61
N HIS A 17 -4.31 2.85 -8.39
CA HIS A 17 -3.15 3.73 -8.44
C HIS A 17 -3.50 5.17 -8.89
N SER A 18 -4.39 5.28 -9.87
CA SER A 18 -4.87 6.57 -10.35
C SER A 18 -5.67 7.32 -9.28
N LEU A 19 -6.53 6.63 -8.52
CA LEU A 19 -7.29 7.21 -7.41
C LEU A 19 -6.37 7.74 -6.31
N VAL A 20 -5.38 6.94 -5.93
CA VAL A 20 -4.36 7.29 -4.91
C VAL A 20 -3.50 8.49 -5.31
N SER A 21 -3.44 8.83 -6.59
CA SER A 21 -2.72 10.01 -7.07
C SER A 21 -3.42 11.34 -6.72
N SER A 22 -4.70 11.31 -6.36
CA SER A 22 -5.46 12.47 -5.84
C SER A 22 -5.65 12.37 -4.33
N GLY A 23 -5.68 13.50 -3.61
CA GLY A 23 -5.86 13.49 -2.15
C GLY A 23 -7.20 12.88 -1.70
N GLU A 24 -8.30 13.27 -2.37
CA GLU A 24 -9.65 12.74 -2.10
C GLU A 24 -9.75 11.25 -2.45
N GLY A 25 -9.31 10.86 -3.66
CA GLY A 25 -9.34 9.46 -4.08
C GLY A 25 -8.44 8.57 -3.23
N ARG A 26 -7.33 9.09 -2.72
CA ARG A 26 -6.47 8.40 -1.76
C ARG A 26 -7.15 8.17 -0.42
N ALA A 27 -7.78 9.20 0.15
CA ALA A 27 -8.51 9.07 1.41
C ALA A 27 -9.61 8.03 1.28
N ALA A 28 -10.45 8.12 0.24
CA ALA A 28 -11.50 7.17 -0.04
C ALA A 28 -10.96 5.74 -0.23
N ALA A 29 -9.89 5.57 -1.01
CA ALA A 29 -9.28 4.25 -1.22
C ALA A 29 -8.75 3.64 0.09
N ILE A 30 -8.23 4.45 1.02
CA ILE A 30 -7.74 3.97 2.32
C ILE A 30 -8.91 3.62 3.24
N GLU A 31 -9.95 4.44 3.28
CA GLU A 31 -11.18 4.21 4.06
C GLU A 31 -11.86 2.90 3.65
N GLU A 32 -11.86 2.58 2.36
CA GLU A 32 -12.40 1.33 1.79
C GLU A 32 -11.43 0.14 1.88
N GLY A 33 -10.35 0.24 2.67
CA GLY A 33 -9.43 -0.88 2.91
C GLY A 33 -8.41 -1.14 1.80
N GLY A 34 -8.03 -0.12 1.03
CA GLY A 34 -7.05 -0.26 -0.04
C GLY A 34 -5.63 -0.61 0.42
N ILE A 35 -5.24 -0.25 1.66
CA ILE A 35 -3.89 -0.55 2.18
C ILE A 35 -3.61 -2.06 2.26
N PRO A 36 -4.42 -2.88 2.96
CA PRO A 36 -4.17 -4.33 3.03
C PRO A 36 -4.13 -4.97 1.63
N VAL A 37 -5.01 -4.54 0.71
CA VAL A 37 -4.99 -5.01 -0.69
C VAL A 37 -3.66 -4.69 -1.37
N LEU A 38 -3.15 -3.47 -1.21
CA LEU A 38 -1.86 -3.07 -1.79
C LEU A 38 -0.69 -3.85 -1.17
N VAL A 39 -0.72 -4.15 0.14
CA VAL A 39 0.32 -4.94 0.81
C VAL A 39 0.32 -6.38 0.30
N GLU A 40 -0.84 -7.01 0.22
CA GLU A 40 -1.00 -8.36 -0.35
C GLU A 40 -0.52 -8.40 -1.80
N MET A 41 -0.86 -7.39 -2.60
CA MET A 41 -0.37 -7.28 -3.98
C MET A 41 1.16 -7.24 -4.03
N VAL A 42 1.87 -6.59 -3.12
CA VAL A 42 3.35 -6.63 -3.11
C VAL A 42 3.86 -8.05 -2.87
N GLU A 43 3.17 -8.83 -2.05
CA GLU A 43 3.58 -10.17 -1.65
C GLU A 43 3.34 -11.22 -2.75
N VAL A 44 2.10 -11.35 -3.23
CA VAL A 44 1.67 -12.52 -4.03
C VAL A 44 1.40 -12.24 -5.52
N SER A 45 1.58 -11.00 -6.00
CA SER A 45 1.21 -10.65 -7.38
C SER A 45 2.34 -10.73 -8.43
N THR A 46 2.01 -10.44 -9.69
CA THR A 46 2.96 -10.36 -10.80
C THR A 46 3.93 -9.19 -10.65
N SER A 47 5.08 -9.23 -11.34
CA SER A 47 6.05 -8.11 -11.29
C SER A 47 5.44 -6.75 -11.66
N ARG A 48 4.43 -6.73 -12.54
CA ARG A 48 3.71 -5.51 -12.93
C ARG A 48 2.85 -4.99 -11.78
N HIS A 49 2.08 -5.88 -11.14
CA HIS A 49 1.22 -5.54 -10.02
C HIS A 49 2.01 -5.11 -8.78
N LYS A 50 3.13 -5.77 -8.49
CA LYS A 50 4.05 -5.34 -7.43
C LYS A 50 4.58 -3.93 -7.65
N GLU A 51 4.88 -3.56 -8.90
CA GLU A 51 5.32 -2.21 -9.26
C GLU A 51 4.22 -1.17 -8.98
N ILE A 52 3.01 -1.42 -9.47
CA ILE A 52 1.85 -0.52 -9.24
C ILE A 52 1.55 -0.39 -7.74
N ALA A 53 1.56 -1.50 -7.01
CA ALA A 53 1.28 -1.52 -5.58
C ALA A 53 2.34 -0.74 -4.78
N THR A 54 3.63 -0.97 -5.07
CA THR A 54 4.73 -0.26 -4.40
C THR A 54 4.67 1.25 -4.67
N LEU A 55 4.37 1.66 -5.89
CA LEU A 55 4.22 3.09 -6.24
C LEU A 55 3.02 3.73 -5.53
N SER A 56 1.91 3.01 -5.43
CA SER A 56 0.72 3.50 -4.72
C SER A 56 0.98 3.64 -3.22
N LEU A 57 1.66 2.67 -2.60
CA LEU A 57 2.05 2.75 -1.18
C LEU A 57 3.04 3.90 -0.91
N LEU A 58 3.94 4.20 -1.84
CA LEU A 58 4.82 5.37 -1.75
C LEU A 58 4.02 6.67 -1.73
N GLN A 59 3.10 6.86 -2.68
CA GLN A 59 2.24 8.04 -2.72
C GLN A 59 1.42 8.20 -1.42
N ILE A 60 0.92 7.08 -0.88
CA ILE A 60 0.20 7.07 0.40
C ILE A 60 1.11 7.52 1.56
N CYS A 61 2.34 7.03 1.62
CA CYS A 61 3.27 7.32 2.71
C CYS A 61 3.94 8.70 2.62
N GLU A 62 4.00 9.28 1.41
CA GLU A 62 4.48 10.64 1.14
C GLU A 62 3.45 11.70 1.58
N ASP A 63 2.16 11.39 1.50
CA ASP A 63 1.08 12.32 1.82
C ASP A 63 0.96 12.65 3.30
N ASN A 64 0.88 11.63 4.17
CA ASN A 64 0.67 11.83 5.60
C ASN A 64 1.31 10.73 6.46
N ALA A 65 1.90 11.14 7.60
CA ALA A 65 2.44 10.27 8.63
C ALA A 65 1.41 9.29 9.23
N VAL A 66 0.12 9.65 9.25
CA VAL A 66 -0.97 8.77 9.67
C VAL A 66 -1.09 7.57 8.72
N TYR A 67 -1.15 7.81 7.42
CA TYR A 67 -1.23 6.74 6.43
C TYR A 67 0.03 5.88 6.41
N ARG A 68 1.20 6.49 6.54
CA ARG A 68 2.46 5.77 6.72
C ARG A 68 2.41 4.83 7.92
N THR A 69 1.84 5.28 9.04
CA THR A 69 1.63 4.42 10.22
C THR A 69 0.70 3.25 9.91
N MET A 70 -0.37 3.48 9.14
CA MET A 70 -1.30 2.41 8.75
C MET A 70 -0.59 1.37 7.88
N VAL A 71 0.14 1.80 6.85
CA VAL A 71 0.94 0.90 5.99
C VAL A 71 1.93 0.06 6.80
N ALA A 72 2.61 0.65 7.78
CA ALA A 72 3.52 -0.09 8.66
C ALA A 72 2.78 -1.11 9.54
N ARG A 73 1.58 -0.77 10.04
CA ARG A 73 0.74 -1.66 10.88
C ARG A 73 0.17 -2.82 10.09
N GLU A 74 -0.16 -2.64 8.82
CA GLU A 74 -0.60 -3.69 7.91
C GLU A 74 0.53 -4.64 7.48
N GLY A 75 1.75 -4.49 8.03
CA GLY A 75 2.83 -5.43 7.77
C GLY A 75 3.46 -5.30 6.39
N ALA A 76 3.52 -4.08 5.82
CA ALA A 76 4.14 -3.87 4.50
C ALA A 76 5.65 -4.16 4.46
N ILE A 77 6.36 -4.11 5.60
CA ILE A 77 7.82 -4.18 5.64
C ILE A 77 8.37 -5.54 5.14
N PRO A 78 7.92 -6.71 5.62
CA PRO A 78 8.47 -7.99 5.14
C PRO A 78 8.29 -8.22 3.62
N PRO A 79 7.11 -8.00 3.01
CA PRO A 79 6.95 -8.09 1.55
C PRO A 79 7.86 -7.14 0.76
N LEU A 80 8.05 -5.91 1.25
CA LEU A 80 8.94 -4.94 0.60
C LEU A 80 10.41 -5.35 0.69
N VAL A 81 10.84 -5.92 1.81
CA VAL A 81 12.21 -6.46 1.98
C VAL A 81 12.43 -7.64 1.04
N ALA A 82 11.47 -8.54 0.91
CA ALA A 82 11.54 -9.64 -0.05
C ALA A 82 11.62 -9.10 -1.50
N LEU A 83 10.85 -8.05 -1.82
CA LEU A 83 10.87 -7.42 -3.13
C LEU A 83 12.22 -6.76 -3.45
N SER A 84 12.84 -6.04 -2.51
CA SER A 84 14.15 -5.41 -2.74
C SER A 84 15.26 -6.44 -2.97
N GLN A 85 15.14 -7.62 -2.36
CA GLN A 85 16.10 -8.70 -2.50
C GLN A 85 15.85 -9.60 -3.73
N SER A 86 14.65 -9.58 -4.31
CA SER A 86 14.27 -10.42 -5.45
C SER A 86 15.18 -10.24 -6.66
N SER A 87 15.79 -11.31 -7.19
CA SER A 87 16.68 -11.24 -8.37
C SER A 87 15.94 -10.88 -9.66
N SER A 88 14.64 -11.17 -9.74
CA SER A 88 13.81 -10.91 -10.93
C SER A 88 13.17 -9.52 -10.95
N ALA A 89 13.24 -8.77 -9.85
CA ALA A 89 12.67 -7.43 -9.78
C ALA A 89 13.56 -6.40 -10.50
N ARG A 90 12.92 -5.47 -11.21
CA ARG A 90 13.61 -4.37 -11.90
C ARG A 90 14.40 -3.52 -10.90
N PRO A 91 15.63 -3.06 -11.23
CA PRO A 91 16.45 -2.26 -10.31
C PRO A 91 15.72 -1.03 -9.76
N LYS A 92 14.97 -0.32 -10.61
CA LYS A 92 14.16 0.84 -10.20
C LYS A 92 13.11 0.49 -9.15
N LEU A 93 12.45 -0.67 -9.29
CA LEU A 93 11.43 -1.13 -8.33
C LEU A 93 12.07 -1.46 -6.99
N LYS A 94 13.26 -2.07 -6.98
CA LYS A 94 14.01 -2.34 -5.75
C LYS A 94 14.33 -1.06 -4.99
N THR A 95 14.85 -0.05 -5.67
CA THR A 95 15.14 1.26 -5.05
C THR A 95 13.89 1.93 -4.49
N LYS A 96 12.74 1.78 -5.16
CA LYS A 96 11.45 2.27 -4.64
C LYS A 96 11.00 1.51 -3.39
N ALA A 97 11.16 0.19 -3.37
CA ALA A 97 10.88 -0.61 -2.18
C ALA A 97 11.80 -0.23 -1.00
N GLU A 98 13.09 -0.04 -1.25
CA GLU A 98 14.07 0.42 -0.25
C GLU A 98 13.72 1.79 0.33
N SER A 99 13.36 2.75 -0.53
CA SER A 99 12.89 4.07 -0.11
C SER A 99 11.64 3.97 0.78
N LEU A 100 10.69 3.11 0.41
CA LEU A 100 9.47 2.91 1.19
C LEU A 100 9.77 2.27 2.55
N ILE A 101 10.66 1.26 2.59
CA ILE A 101 11.10 0.63 3.85
C ILE A 101 11.72 1.69 4.77
N GLU A 102 12.57 2.55 4.24
CA GLU A 102 13.21 3.61 5.03
C GLU A 102 12.16 4.58 5.60
N MET A 103 11.21 5.03 4.77
CA MET A 103 10.11 5.88 5.24
C MET A 103 9.30 5.21 6.37
N LEU A 104 8.97 3.93 6.24
CA LEU A 104 8.19 3.19 7.23
C LEU A 104 8.96 2.93 8.54
N ARG A 105 10.30 2.91 8.48
CA ARG A 105 11.18 2.76 9.65
C ARG A 105 11.41 4.07 10.40
N GLN A 106 11.30 5.21 9.73
CA GLN A 106 11.49 6.50 10.37
C GLN A 106 10.52 6.68 11.56
N PRO A 107 11.03 7.04 12.75
CA PRO A 107 10.19 7.25 13.91
C PRO A 107 9.17 8.34 13.64
N ARG A 108 7.95 8.13 14.14
CA ARG A 108 6.85 9.08 14.08
C ARG A 108 7.38 10.48 14.41
N SER A 109 7.28 11.42 13.47
CA SER A 109 7.25 12.82 13.85
C SER A 109 6.03 12.97 14.78
N PRO A 110 6.21 13.42 16.03
CA PRO A 110 5.13 13.48 17.00
C PRO A 110 4.23 14.69 16.69
N SER A 111 3.43 14.58 15.63
CA SER A 111 2.39 15.55 15.29
C SER A 111 1.04 14.95 15.68
N LEU A 112 0.72 15.14 16.95
CA LEU A 112 -0.61 15.11 17.58
C LEU A 112 -1.39 13.78 17.54
N ARG A 113 -1.31 13.13 18.71
CA ARG A 113 -2.26 12.15 19.24
C ARG A 113 -3.70 12.70 19.21
N THR A 114 -4.44 12.47 18.13
CA THR A 114 -5.91 12.35 18.19
C THR A 114 -6.36 11.46 17.03
N TRP A 115 -6.41 10.15 17.27
CA TRP A 115 -7.18 9.26 16.39
C TRP A 115 -8.66 9.43 16.76
N PRO A 116 -9.56 9.77 15.83
CA PRO A 116 -10.99 9.79 16.09
C PRO A 116 -11.48 8.35 16.31
N ALA A 117 -12.14 8.11 17.45
CA ALA A 117 -12.63 6.81 17.92
C ALA A 117 -13.61 6.08 16.97
N ALA A 118 -13.93 6.64 15.80
CA ALA A 118 -14.89 6.10 14.85
C ALA A 118 -14.42 4.81 14.14
N VAL A 119 -13.12 4.63 13.89
CA VAL A 119 -12.61 3.47 13.14
C VAL A 119 -12.53 2.18 13.97
N VAL A 120 -12.51 2.24 15.30
CA VAL A 120 -12.33 1.04 16.15
C VAL A 120 -13.67 0.34 16.46
N ALA A 121 -14.81 0.98 16.21
CA ALA A 121 -16.10 0.47 16.70
C ALA A 121 -16.77 -0.61 15.82
N THR A 122 -16.34 -0.86 14.58
CA THR A 122 -17.11 -1.74 13.65
C THR A 122 -16.69 -3.20 13.67
N ARG A 123 -15.93 -3.68 14.67
CA ARG A 123 -15.59 -5.11 14.78
C ARG A 123 -15.79 -5.70 16.16
N ALA A 124 -16.98 -5.45 16.72
CA ALA A 124 -17.47 -6.12 17.92
C ALA A 124 -18.96 -6.56 17.83
N HIS A 125 -19.56 -6.57 16.64
CA HIS A 125 -20.90 -7.14 16.44
C HIS A 125 -20.97 -8.00 15.18
N GLN A 126 -20.60 -9.27 15.35
CA GLN A 126 -21.24 -10.42 14.71
C GLN A 126 -20.83 -11.65 15.52
N ASP A 127 -21.61 -11.90 16.58
CA ASP A 127 -21.94 -13.26 17.04
C ASP A 127 -22.77 -13.96 15.96
#